data_AF-A0A183D4B0-F1
#
_entry.id   AF-A0A183D4B0-F1
#
_cell.length_a   1.000
_cell.length_b   1.000
_cell.length_c   1.000
_cell.angle_alpha   90.00
_cell.angle_beta   90.00
_cell.angle_gamma   90.00
#
_symmetry.space_group_name_H-M   'P 1'
#
loop_
_entity.id
_entity.type
_entity.pdbx_description
1 polymer ?
#
loop_
_entity_poly.entity_id
_entity_poly.type
_entity_poly.pdbx_seq_one_letter_code
_entity_poly.pdbx_strand_id
1 'polypeptide(L)'
;MRIHIHTRIHTYIHIYVRTYTHIRTAEDRRSGHSYGRLHNDNLDYLLQLVVLIFPFLEDFFTDDMMFFLKYYDADEKATFFCGHVMINYKSTIRSYLPQILQKARLPLDTELKFYEEIAPERMRPLCVDDIISQDHTVVDLVDGALLVFERADKSTTENNAHLYYTTKYNTMLVEALQNPEGFGTPLIEQFDPVMGEISQTWTMGQLMQWIAAGIGCSADHILLWK
;
A
#
# COMPACT_ATOMS: atom_id res chain seq x y z
N MET A 1 34.67 -6.89 9.31
CA MET A 1 34.38 -6.11 8.08
C MET A 1 33.27 -5.11 8.39
N ARG A 2 33.40 -3.84 7.98
CA ARG A 2 32.37 -2.82 8.25
C ARG A 2 31.32 -2.85 7.15
N ILE A 3 30.04 -2.68 7.50
CA ILE A 3 28.97 -2.64 6.51
C ILE A 3 28.05 -1.45 6.82
N HIS A 4 27.81 -0.62 5.80
CA HIS A 4 26.82 0.43 5.81
C HIS A 4 25.52 -0.06 5.17
N ILE A 5 24.40 0.25 5.80
CA ILE A 5 23.07 -0.14 5.34
C ILE A 5 22.33 1.11 4.89
N HIS A 6 22.03 1.18 3.60
CA HIS A 6 21.12 2.18 3.05
C HIS A 6 19.73 1.55 2.87
N THR A 7 18.71 2.15 3.49
CA THR A 7 17.31 1.77 3.30
C THR A 7 16.68 2.68 2.25
N ARG A 8 15.97 2.10 1.27
CA ARG A 8 15.17 2.85 0.29
C ARG A 8 13.69 2.56 0.52
N ILE A 9 12.97 3.49 1.16
CA ILE A 9 11.51 3.41 1.34
C ILE A 9 10.83 3.95 0.06
N HIS A 10 10.94 3.22 -1.05
CA HIS A 10 10.35 3.64 -2.33
C HIS A 10 9.01 2.96 -2.64
N THR A 11 8.82 1.72 -2.19
CA THR A 11 7.77 0.84 -2.73
C THR A 11 6.35 1.30 -2.35
N TYR A 12 6.15 1.72 -1.10
CA TYR A 12 4.82 2.08 -0.61
C TYR A 12 4.34 3.45 -1.11
N ILE A 13 5.23 4.45 -1.09
CA ILE A 13 4.96 5.79 -1.62
C ILE A 13 4.65 5.70 -3.13
N HIS A 14 5.39 4.87 -3.89
CA HIS A 14 5.09 4.67 -5.31
C HIS A 14 3.73 4.01 -5.56
N ILE A 15 3.27 3.05 -4.73
CA ILE A 15 1.97 2.39 -4.91
C ILE A 15 0.83 3.35 -4.59
N TYR A 16 0.96 4.12 -3.50
CA TYR A 16 -0.02 5.15 -3.15
C TYR A 16 -0.06 6.21 -4.25
N VAL A 17 1.08 6.82 -4.61
CA VAL A 17 1.18 7.81 -5.68
C VAL A 17 0.65 7.26 -7.01
N ARG A 18 1.01 6.03 -7.42
CA ARG A 18 0.56 5.44 -8.69
C ARG A 18 -0.94 5.16 -8.71
N THR A 19 -1.53 4.73 -7.59
CA THR A 19 -2.99 4.56 -7.44
C THR A 19 -3.69 5.91 -7.61
N TYR A 20 -3.20 6.95 -6.92
CA TYR A 20 -3.71 8.31 -7.03
C TYR A 20 -3.50 8.92 -8.43
N THR A 21 -2.39 8.61 -9.10
CA THR A 21 -2.13 9.08 -10.48
C THR A 21 -3.07 8.38 -11.47
N HIS A 22 -3.36 7.09 -11.29
CA HIS A 22 -4.32 6.36 -12.11
C HIS A 22 -5.75 6.88 -11.94
N ILE A 23 -6.14 7.27 -10.71
CA ILE A 23 -7.41 7.97 -10.43
C ILE A 23 -7.51 9.23 -11.30
N ARG A 24 -6.49 10.10 -11.22
CA ARG A 24 -6.43 11.34 -12.01
C ARG A 24 -6.51 11.10 -13.52
N THR A 25 -5.78 10.12 -14.03
CA THR A 25 -5.72 9.84 -15.48
C THR A 25 -7.07 9.30 -16.02
N ALA A 26 -7.85 8.61 -15.18
CA ALA A 26 -9.18 8.10 -15.54
C ALA A 26 -10.24 9.22 -15.54
N GLU A 27 -10.09 10.23 -14.69
CA GLU A 27 -10.96 11.41 -14.61
C GLU A 27 -10.61 12.46 -15.69
N ASP A 28 -9.32 12.69 -15.96
CA ASP A 28 -8.84 13.60 -17.02
C ASP A 28 -9.32 13.18 -18.42
N ARG A 29 -9.48 11.86 -18.66
CA ARG A 29 -10.05 11.35 -19.92
C ARG A 29 -11.53 11.71 -20.11
N ARG A 30 -12.24 12.11 -19.05
CA ARG A 30 -13.63 12.60 -19.13
C ARG A 30 -13.70 14.13 -19.26
N SER A 31 -12.66 14.88 -18.88
CA SER A 31 -12.67 16.35 -18.83
C SER A 31 -11.84 17.05 -19.92
N GLY A 32 -11.20 16.30 -20.83
CA GLY A 32 -10.68 16.85 -22.10
C GLY A 32 -9.45 17.78 -21.99
N HIS A 33 -8.72 17.79 -20.87
CA HIS A 33 -7.52 18.61 -20.71
C HIS A 33 -6.25 17.75 -20.79
N SER A 34 -5.23 18.26 -21.50
CA SER A 34 -4.04 17.51 -21.87
C SER A 34 -2.75 17.97 -21.14
N TYR A 35 -1.96 16.96 -20.78
CA TYR A 35 -0.50 16.90 -20.47
C TYR A 35 0.11 17.45 -19.17
N GLY A 36 1.06 16.64 -18.65
CA GLY A 36 2.15 17.04 -17.74
C GLY A 36 2.80 15.85 -17.02
N ARG A 37 4.03 15.46 -17.42
CA ARG A 37 4.85 14.44 -16.75
C ARG A 37 5.36 15.01 -15.41
N LEU A 38 4.94 14.44 -14.28
CA LEU A 38 5.36 14.90 -12.96
C LEU A 38 6.49 14.02 -12.41
N HIS A 39 7.57 14.68 -12.02
CA HIS A 39 8.71 14.12 -11.33
C HIS A 39 8.33 13.86 -9.87
N ASN A 40 8.78 12.72 -9.35
CA ASN A 40 8.76 12.39 -7.93
C ASN A 40 9.48 13.51 -7.17
N ASP A 41 8.77 14.21 -6.29
CA ASP A 41 9.23 14.79 -5.02
C ASP A 41 8.26 15.88 -4.64
N ASN A 42 7.29 15.55 -3.77
CA ASN A 42 6.69 16.41 -2.73
C ASN A 42 5.34 15.85 -2.28
N LEU A 43 5.29 15.41 -1.01
CA LEU A 43 4.06 15.05 -0.29
C LEU A 43 3.08 16.24 -0.16
N ASP A 44 3.56 17.48 -0.24
CA ASP A 44 2.73 18.69 -0.19
C ASP A 44 1.77 18.83 -1.39
N TYR A 45 2.10 18.25 -2.56
CA TYR A 45 1.18 18.23 -3.69
C TYR A 45 0.02 17.26 -3.49
N LEU A 46 0.19 16.20 -2.69
CA LEU A 46 -0.86 15.20 -2.44
C LEU A 46 -1.99 15.77 -1.57
N LEU A 47 -1.67 16.58 -0.56
CA LEU A 47 -2.66 17.29 0.25
C LEU A 47 -3.34 18.42 -0.55
N GLN A 48 -2.61 19.14 -1.40
CA GLN A 48 -3.21 20.11 -2.33
C GLN A 48 -4.13 19.44 -3.36
N LEU A 49 -3.83 18.22 -3.82
CA LEU A 49 -4.66 17.46 -4.76
C LEU A 49 -5.97 16.96 -4.16
N VAL A 50 -5.98 16.53 -2.89
CA VAL A 50 -7.23 16.19 -2.18
C VAL A 50 -8.14 17.41 -2.11
N VAL A 51 -7.61 18.58 -1.72
CA VAL A 51 -8.37 19.84 -1.63
C VAL A 51 -8.90 20.32 -3.00
N LEU A 52 -8.21 20.00 -4.11
CA LEU A 52 -8.59 20.45 -5.46
C LEU A 52 -9.67 19.59 -6.14
N ILE A 53 -9.94 18.37 -5.66
CA ILE A 53 -10.99 17.48 -6.22
C ILE A 53 -12.36 17.76 -5.57
N PHE A 54 -12.37 18.19 -4.31
CA PHE A 54 -13.60 18.46 -3.53
C PHE A 54 -14.61 19.44 -4.17
N PRO A 55 -14.22 20.50 -4.91
CA PRO A 55 -15.20 21.43 -5.48
C PRO A 55 -15.96 20.91 -6.71
N PHE A 56 -15.61 19.73 -7.26
CA PHE A 56 -16.15 19.23 -8.54
C PHE A 56 -17.23 18.15 -8.41
N LEU A 57 -17.63 17.79 -7.19
CA LEU A 57 -18.72 16.85 -6.96
C LEU A 57 -20.02 17.59 -6.74
N GLU A 58 -20.73 17.83 -7.84
CA GLU A 58 -22.12 18.32 -7.85
C GLU A 58 -23.05 17.32 -7.12
N ASP A 59 -23.91 17.88 -6.26
CA ASP A 59 -25.05 17.24 -5.58
C ASP A 59 -24.76 15.95 -4.80
N PHE A 60 -23.92 16.03 -3.77
CA PHE A 60 -24.01 15.06 -2.67
C PHE A 60 -25.33 15.24 -1.94
N PHE A 61 -26.09 14.15 -1.77
CA PHE A 61 -27.05 14.11 -0.68
C PHE A 61 -26.26 14.19 0.63
N THR A 62 -26.75 14.96 1.61
CA THR A 62 -26.06 15.21 2.89
C THR A 62 -25.69 13.94 3.67
N ASP A 63 -26.27 12.80 3.28
CA ASP A 63 -26.10 11.51 3.93
C ASP A 63 -25.20 10.52 3.15
N ASP A 64 -24.62 10.93 2.02
CA ASP A 64 -23.79 10.07 1.18
C ASP A 64 -22.29 10.32 1.39
N MET A 65 -21.51 9.23 1.37
CA MET A 65 -20.06 9.23 1.51
C MET A 65 -19.39 8.55 0.32
N MET A 66 -18.28 9.11 -0.15
CA MET A 66 -17.45 8.52 -1.20
C MET A 66 -16.43 7.54 -0.61
N PHE A 67 -16.44 6.29 -1.10
CA PHE A 67 -15.40 5.30 -0.85
C PHE A 67 -14.61 5.00 -2.11
N PHE A 68 -13.29 4.99 -2.02
CA PHE A 68 -12.41 4.45 -3.06
C PHE A 68 -12.29 2.93 -2.92
N LEU A 69 -12.35 2.23 -4.04
CA LEU A 69 -12.39 0.77 -4.10
C LEU A 69 -11.04 0.18 -4.49
N LYS A 70 -10.53 -0.75 -3.68
CA LYS A 70 -9.33 -1.56 -3.98
C LYS A 70 -9.67 -3.05 -3.92
N TYR A 71 -9.51 -3.75 -5.03
CA TYR A 71 -9.66 -5.20 -5.09
C TYR A 71 -8.31 -5.88 -4.92
N TYR A 72 -8.18 -6.77 -3.94
CA TYR A 72 -7.04 -7.69 -3.83
C TYR A 72 -7.38 -9.01 -4.52
N ASP A 73 -6.58 -9.37 -5.53
CA ASP A 73 -6.66 -10.66 -6.20
C ASP A 73 -5.61 -11.61 -5.60
N ALA A 74 -6.10 -12.67 -4.96
CA ALA A 74 -5.27 -13.68 -4.31
C ALA A 74 -4.53 -14.58 -5.32
N ASP A 75 -5.07 -14.77 -6.53
CA ASP A 75 -4.44 -15.57 -7.58
C ASP A 75 -3.24 -14.79 -8.18
N GLU A 76 -3.40 -13.48 -8.41
CA GLU A 76 -2.32 -12.61 -8.92
C GLU A 76 -1.40 -12.05 -7.83
N LYS A 77 -1.79 -12.15 -6.56
CA LYS A 77 -1.14 -11.51 -5.40
C LYS A 77 -0.89 -10.01 -5.65
N ALA A 78 -1.91 -9.34 -6.17
CA ALA A 78 -1.86 -7.95 -6.59
C ALA A 78 -3.14 -7.21 -6.21
N THR A 79 -3.04 -5.88 -6.14
CA THR A 79 -4.18 -5.00 -5.89
C THR A 79 -4.53 -4.21 -7.14
N PHE A 80 -5.81 -4.09 -7.42
CA PHE A 80 -6.39 -3.28 -8.49
C PHE A 80 -7.25 -2.16 -7.94
N PHE A 81 -7.12 -0.98 -8.52
CA PHE A 81 -8.02 0.14 -8.24
C PHE A 81 -9.30 0.00 -9.06
N CYS A 82 -10.45 0.03 -8.39
CA CYS A 82 -11.76 -0.24 -8.99
C CYS A 82 -12.67 1.01 -9.08
N GLY A 83 -12.10 2.22 -8.95
CA GLY A 83 -12.87 3.46 -8.94
C GLY A 83 -13.37 3.83 -7.54
N HIS A 84 -14.50 4.52 -7.47
CA HIS A 84 -15.18 4.87 -6.22
C HIS A 84 -16.65 4.41 -6.23
N VAL A 85 -17.28 4.42 -5.07
CA VAL A 85 -18.72 4.23 -4.87
C VAL A 85 -19.25 5.27 -3.88
N MET A 86 -20.46 5.77 -4.14
CA MET A 86 -21.19 6.62 -3.21
C MET A 86 -22.07 5.72 -2.35
N ILE A 87 -21.83 5.72 -1.04
CA ILE A 87 -22.57 4.91 -0.07
C ILE A 87 -23.28 5.86 0.88
N ASN A 88 -24.59 5.70 1.02
CA ASN A 88 -25.33 6.37 2.07
C ASN A 88 -24.86 5.82 3.42
N TYR A 89 -24.36 6.68 4.30
CA TYR A 89 -23.74 6.20 5.54
C TYR A 89 -24.76 5.58 6.52
N LYS A 90 -26.07 5.79 6.29
CA LYS A 90 -27.16 5.16 7.05
C LYS A 90 -27.52 3.78 6.49
N SER A 91 -26.86 3.34 5.43
CA SER A 91 -27.03 2.02 4.81
C SER A 91 -25.87 1.07 5.15
N THR A 92 -25.95 -0.17 4.67
CA THR A 92 -24.90 -1.19 4.84
C THR A 92 -24.15 -1.40 3.52
N ILE A 93 -22.94 -1.96 3.58
CA ILE A 93 -22.14 -2.29 2.38
C ILE A 93 -22.89 -3.29 1.50
N ARG A 94 -23.67 -4.21 2.11
CA ARG A 94 -24.46 -5.22 1.39
C ARG A 94 -25.31 -4.62 0.27
N SER A 95 -25.93 -3.46 0.51
CA SER A 95 -26.79 -2.78 -0.47
C SER A 95 -26.05 -2.34 -1.73
N TYR A 96 -24.72 -2.21 -1.67
CA TYR A 96 -23.85 -1.75 -2.75
C TYR A 96 -23.04 -2.87 -3.40
N LEU A 97 -23.17 -4.12 -2.94
CA LEU A 97 -22.44 -5.27 -3.49
C LEU A 97 -22.55 -5.42 -5.02
N PRO A 98 -23.74 -5.30 -5.66
CA PRO A 98 -23.83 -5.44 -7.11
C PRO A 98 -22.97 -4.42 -7.86
N GLN A 99 -22.89 -3.19 -7.35
CA GLN A 99 -22.09 -2.12 -7.94
C GLN A 99 -20.59 -2.35 -7.73
N ILE A 100 -20.20 -2.80 -6.52
CA ILE A 100 -18.80 -3.12 -6.19
C ILE A 100 -18.31 -4.29 -7.07
N LEU A 101 -19.10 -5.36 -7.19
CA LEU A 101 -18.81 -6.52 -8.03
C LEU A 101 -18.69 -6.13 -9.51
N GLN A 102 -19.60 -5.29 -10.01
CA GLN A 102 -19.53 -4.77 -11.38
C GLN A 102 -18.23 -3.97 -11.62
N LYS A 103 -17.84 -3.10 -10.69
CA LYS A 103 -16.61 -2.30 -10.76
C LYS A 103 -15.35 -3.17 -10.74
N ALA A 104 -15.37 -4.25 -9.95
CA ALA A 104 -14.31 -5.25 -9.91
C ALA A 104 -14.34 -6.25 -11.07
N ARG A 105 -15.38 -6.22 -11.91
CA ARG A 105 -15.63 -7.19 -13.00
C ARG A 105 -15.74 -8.64 -12.48
N LEU A 106 -16.31 -8.80 -11.30
CA LEU A 106 -16.55 -10.09 -10.66
C LEU A 106 -18.00 -10.56 -10.90
N PRO A 107 -18.25 -11.89 -10.91
CA PRO A 107 -19.60 -12.43 -10.92
C PRO A 107 -20.46 -11.93 -9.75
N LEU A 108 -21.77 -11.72 -9.98
CA LEU A 108 -22.68 -11.14 -8.98
C LEU A 108 -22.91 -12.02 -7.74
N ASP A 109 -22.63 -13.31 -7.84
CA ASP A 109 -22.72 -14.31 -6.79
C ASP A 109 -21.41 -14.47 -5.99
N THR A 110 -20.39 -13.67 -6.30
CA THR A 110 -19.10 -13.73 -5.61
C THR A 110 -19.21 -13.19 -4.19
N GLU A 111 -18.93 -14.03 -3.20
CA GLU A 111 -18.80 -13.59 -1.81
C GLU A 111 -17.50 -12.81 -1.59
N LEU A 112 -17.60 -11.70 -0.85
CA LEU A 112 -16.49 -10.77 -0.61
C LEU A 112 -16.21 -10.58 0.88
N LYS A 113 -14.94 -10.43 1.23
CA LYS A 113 -14.48 -9.90 2.52
C LYS A 113 -14.08 -8.44 2.35
N PHE A 114 -14.41 -7.59 3.33
CA PHE A 114 -14.16 -6.16 3.28
C PHE A 114 -13.25 -5.70 4.41
N TYR A 115 -12.46 -4.68 4.12
CA TYR A 115 -11.57 -4.02 5.05
C TYR A 115 -11.58 -2.51 4.77
N GLU A 116 -11.52 -1.73 5.84
CA GLU A 116 -11.15 -0.32 5.79
C GLU A 116 -9.62 -0.22 5.87
N GLU A 117 -8.99 0.43 4.90
CA GLU A 117 -7.58 0.80 4.96
C GLU A 117 -7.45 2.17 5.65
N ILE A 118 -7.17 2.14 6.96
CA ILE A 118 -7.01 3.33 7.81
C ILE A 118 -5.62 3.94 7.59
N ALA A 119 -4.61 3.08 7.48
CA ALA A 119 -3.23 3.44 7.24
C ALA A 119 -2.50 2.30 6.50
N PRO A 120 -1.30 2.53 5.95
CA PRO A 120 -0.52 1.52 5.23
C PRO A 120 -0.38 0.16 5.93
N GLU A 121 -0.15 0.21 7.24
CA GLU A 121 0.05 -0.92 8.14
C GLU A 121 -1.22 -1.35 8.87
N ARG A 122 -2.30 -0.57 8.73
CA ARG A 122 -3.50 -0.68 9.55
C ARG A 122 -4.73 -0.84 8.67
N MET A 123 -5.15 -2.09 8.54
CA MET A 123 -6.46 -2.45 8.00
C MET A 123 -7.37 -2.97 9.08
N ARG A 124 -8.66 -2.63 8.95
CA ARG A 124 -9.72 -3.06 9.85
C ARG A 124 -10.77 -3.85 9.08
N PRO A 125 -11.11 -5.08 9.49
CA PRO A 125 -12.21 -5.82 8.87
C PRO A 125 -13.55 -5.10 9.02
N LEU A 126 -14.37 -5.16 7.97
CA LEU A 126 -15.73 -4.61 7.96
C LEU A 126 -16.75 -5.74 7.80
N CYS A 127 -17.83 -5.66 8.57
CA CYS A 127 -19.01 -6.49 8.37
C CYS A 127 -19.92 -5.85 7.32
N VAL A 128 -20.37 -6.61 6.34
CA VAL A 128 -21.22 -6.08 5.25
C VAL A 128 -22.63 -5.71 5.71
N ASP A 129 -23.04 -6.21 6.87
CA ASP A 129 -24.36 -6.03 7.46
C ASP A 129 -24.45 -4.88 8.46
N ASP A 130 -23.30 -4.32 8.84
CA ASP A 130 -23.27 -3.19 9.76
C ASP A 130 -23.60 -1.89 9.01
N ILE A 131 -24.32 -1.00 9.68
CA ILE A 131 -24.60 0.33 9.16
C ILE A 131 -23.31 1.15 9.25
N ILE A 132 -22.95 1.85 8.18
CA ILE A 132 -21.66 2.59 8.09
C ILE A 132 -21.50 3.63 9.20
N SER A 133 -22.57 4.35 9.56
CA SER A 133 -22.55 5.34 10.65
C SER A 133 -22.75 4.78 12.04
N GLN A 134 -22.94 3.46 12.18
CA GLN A 134 -22.98 2.87 13.51
C GLN A 134 -21.60 2.99 14.15
N ASP A 135 -21.58 3.28 15.45
CA ASP A 135 -20.33 3.41 16.21
C ASP A 135 -19.45 2.19 15.95
N HIS A 136 -18.19 2.48 15.62
CA HIS A 136 -17.17 1.48 15.32
C HIS A 136 -17.35 0.72 14.01
N THR A 137 -18.23 1.07 13.07
CA THR A 137 -18.19 0.42 11.74
C THR A 137 -17.00 0.92 10.92
N VAL A 138 -16.90 2.23 10.75
CA VAL A 138 -15.76 2.93 10.10
C VAL A 138 -15.04 3.78 11.16
N VAL A 139 -13.75 4.06 11.00
CA VAL A 139 -13.00 4.87 11.98
C VAL A 139 -13.49 6.31 12.00
N ASP A 140 -13.58 6.95 10.84
CA ASP A 140 -14.05 8.32 10.69
C ASP A 140 -15.03 8.41 9.51
N LEU A 141 -16.13 9.15 9.70
CA LEU A 141 -17.11 9.40 8.64
C LEU A 141 -16.63 10.56 7.75
N VAL A 142 -15.65 10.27 6.89
CA VAL A 142 -15.06 11.25 5.95
C VAL A 142 -15.03 10.69 4.54
N ASP A 143 -15.27 11.57 3.56
CA ASP A 143 -15.10 11.22 2.15
C ASP A 143 -13.65 10.81 1.84
N GLY A 144 -13.52 9.85 0.93
CA GLY A 144 -12.23 9.35 0.47
C GLY A 144 -11.68 8.17 1.28
N ALA A 145 -12.49 7.57 2.15
CA ALA A 145 -12.15 6.32 2.82
C ALA A 145 -11.84 5.21 1.79
N LEU A 146 -10.84 4.37 2.10
CA LEU A 146 -10.39 3.28 1.24
C LEU A 146 -11.07 1.97 1.65
N LEU A 147 -11.95 1.46 0.79
CA LEU A 147 -12.60 0.17 0.93
C LEU A 147 -11.81 -0.89 0.15
N VAL A 148 -11.07 -1.72 0.87
CA VAL A 148 -10.35 -2.87 0.34
C VAL A 148 -11.24 -4.09 0.41
N PHE A 149 -11.27 -4.90 -0.64
CA PHE A 149 -12.03 -6.14 -0.64
C PHE A 149 -11.32 -7.25 -1.41
N GLU A 150 -11.66 -8.48 -1.06
CA GLU A 150 -11.14 -9.70 -1.68
C GLU A 150 -12.22 -10.75 -1.79
N ARG A 151 -11.98 -11.75 -2.64
CA ARG A 151 -12.84 -12.92 -2.78
C ARG A 151 -12.78 -13.81 -1.55
N ALA A 152 -13.93 -14.07 -0.92
CA ALA A 152 -14.00 -14.89 0.27
C ALA A 152 -13.55 -16.34 0.01
N ASP A 153 -13.86 -16.89 -1.17
CA ASP A 153 -13.50 -18.25 -1.59
C ASP A 153 -12.01 -18.44 -1.86
N LYS A 154 -11.26 -17.35 -2.06
CA LYS A 154 -9.82 -17.35 -2.33
C LYS A 154 -8.97 -16.91 -1.15
N SER A 155 -9.59 -16.38 -0.10
CA SER A 155 -8.93 -15.84 1.09
C SER A 155 -8.53 -16.96 2.05
N THR A 156 -7.25 -17.05 2.38
CA THR A 156 -6.66 -18.07 3.26
C THR A 156 -5.83 -17.42 4.37
N THR A 157 -5.36 -18.20 5.35
CA THR A 157 -4.49 -17.70 6.44
C THR A 157 -3.13 -17.22 5.93
N GLU A 158 -2.64 -17.76 4.81
CA GLU A 158 -1.34 -17.44 4.22
C GLU A 158 -1.45 -16.51 3.00
N ASN A 159 -2.67 -16.25 2.50
CA ASN A 159 -2.91 -15.41 1.34
C ASN A 159 -4.24 -14.67 1.46
N ASN A 160 -4.17 -13.42 1.91
CA ASN A 160 -5.29 -12.51 2.02
C ASN A 160 -4.80 -11.06 1.94
N ALA A 161 -5.72 -10.14 1.71
CA ALA A 161 -5.45 -8.71 1.58
C ALA A 161 -4.69 -8.17 2.80
N HIS A 162 -5.15 -8.47 4.01
CA HIS A 162 -4.52 -7.97 5.24
C HIS A 162 -3.02 -8.34 5.30
N LEU A 163 -2.71 -9.62 5.12
CA LEU A 163 -1.33 -10.11 5.10
C LEU A 163 -0.52 -9.47 3.96
N TYR A 164 -1.08 -9.35 2.76
CA TYR A 164 -0.39 -8.75 1.62
C TYR A 164 0.08 -7.32 1.91
N TYR A 165 -0.79 -6.45 2.42
CA TYR A 165 -0.40 -5.07 2.72
C TYR A 165 0.51 -4.99 3.95
N THR A 166 0.28 -5.77 5.00
CA THR A 166 1.20 -5.82 6.15
C THR A 166 2.59 -6.26 5.72
N THR A 167 2.71 -7.27 4.85
CA THR A 167 3.99 -7.68 4.28
C THR A 167 4.60 -6.57 3.43
N LYS A 168 3.82 -5.95 2.53
CA LYS A 168 4.30 -4.84 1.69
C LYS A 168 4.79 -3.64 2.50
N TYR A 169 4.07 -3.26 3.54
CA TYR A 169 4.46 -2.18 4.44
C TYR A 169 5.77 -2.52 5.14
N ASN A 170 5.89 -3.74 5.66
CA ASN A 170 7.10 -4.18 6.36
C ASN A 170 8.28 -4.45 5.43
N THR A 171 8.10 -4.53 4.12
CA THR A 171 9.19 -4.82 3.18
C THR A 171 10.03 -3.58 2.91
N MET A 172 11.33 -3.67 3.11
CA MET A 172 12.32 -2.67 2.76
C MET A 172 13.29 -3.20 1.71
N LEU A 173 13.58 -2.37 0.71
CA LEU A 173 14.71 -2.61 -0.18
C LEU A 173 15.96 -2.04 0.48
N VAL A 174 16.96 -2.91 0.64
CA VAL A 174 18.19 -2.60 1.34
C VAL A 174 19.40 -2.88 0.47
N GLU A 175 20.35 -1.97 0.59
CA GLU A 175 21.69 -2.03 0.02
C GLU A 175 22.69 -2.08 1.18
N ALA A 176 23.41 -3.19 1.31
CA ALA A 176 24.46 -3.37 2.31
C ALA A 176 25.84 -3.30 1.63
N LEU A 177 26.55 -2.20 1.90
CA LEU A 177 27.84 -1.88 1.31
C LEU A 177 28.97 -2.26 2.26
N GLN A 178 29.92 -3.05 1.76
CA GLN A 178 31.13 -3.34 2.52
C GLN A 178 32.02 -2.11 2.51
N ASN A 179 32.41 -1.65 3.70
CA ASN A 179 33.38 -0.58 3.88
C ASN A 179 34.72 -1.21 4.25
N PRO A 180 35.70 -1.21 3.32
CA PRO A 180 37.00 -1.77 3.56
C PRO A 180 37.94 -0.80 4.29
N GLU A 181 37.50 0.39 4.70
CA GLU A 181 38.30 1.27 5.57
C GLU A 181 38.60 0.59 6.92
N GLY A 182 39.68 -0.18 6.93
CA GLY A 182 40.42 -0.54 8.12
C GLY A 182 41.14 0.70 8.64
N PHE A 183 41.28 0.79 9.96
CA PHE A 183 41.99 1.86 10.67
C PHE A 183 43.23 2.35 9.89
N GLY A 184 43.10 3.49 9.19
CA GLY A 184 44.20 4.27 8.64
C GLY A 184 44.76 3.90 7.26
N THR A 185 44.23 2.92 6.52
CA THR A 185 44.71 2.64 5.14
C THR A 185 43.54 2.52 4.15
N PRO A 186 43.44 3.40 3.14
CA PRO A 186 42.40 3.28 2.12
C PRO A 186 42.67 2.04 1.27
N LEU A 187 41.77 1.06 1.35
CA LEU A 187 41.77 -0.10 0.45
C LEU A 187 41.13 0.32 -0.88
N ILE A 188 41.75 -0.06 -2.00
CA ILE A 188 41.26 0.18 -3.37
C ILE A 188 40.19 -0.85 -3.78
N GLU A 189 39.95 -1.85 -2.93
CA GLU A 189 38.98 -2.92 -3.20
C GLU A 189 37.55 -2.40 -3.15
N GLN A 190 36.82 -2.61 -4.26
CA GLN A 190 35.38 -2.39 -4.33
C GLN A 190 34.68 -3.74 -4.23
N PHE A 191 33.65 -3.81 -3.40
CA PHE A 191 32.82 -4.99 -3.24
C PHE A 191 31.43 -4.70 -3.79
N ASP A 192 30.84 -5.70 -4.43
CA ASP A 192 29.46 -5.61 -4.85
C ASP A 192 28.55 -5.51 -3.61
N PRO A 193 27.55 -4.60 -3.61
CA PRO A 193 26.60 -4.50 -2.53
C PRO A 193 25.76 -5.77 -2.41
N VAL A 194 25.44 -6.17 -1.19
CA VAL A 194 24.36 -7.13 -0.96
C VAL A 194 23.04 -6.38 -1.06
N MET A 195 22.28 -6.68 -2.11
CA MET A 195 20.98 -6.08 -2.39
C MET A 195 19.87 -7.08 -2.06
N GLY A 196 18.77 -6.62 -1.49
CA GLY A 196 17.59 -7.45 -1.36
C GLY A 196 16.47 -6.83 -0.53
N GLU A 197 15.42 -7.61 -0.37
CA GLU A 197 14.26 -7.26 0.44
C GLU A 197 14.43 -7.83 1.85
N ILE A 198 14.24 -6.97 2.85
CA ILE A 198 14.22 -7.34 4.27
C ILE A 198 12.92 -6.87 4.93
N SER A 199 12.58 -7.41 6.09
CA SER A 199 11.43 -6.93 6.87
C SER A 199 11.85 -5.89 7.91
N GLN A 200 11.03 -4.87 8.12
CA GLN A 200 11.11 -3.93 9.25
C GLN A 200 11.02 -4.64 10.61
N THR A 201 10.40 -5.82 10.63
CA THR A 201 10.27 -6.65 11.84
C THR A 201 11.43 -7.61 12.06
N TRP A 202 12.43 -7.64 11.17
CA TRP A 202 13.60 -8.49 11.36
C TRP A 202 14.39 -8.09 12.60
N THR A 203 14.82 -9.11 13.34
CA THR A 203 15.80 -8.95 14.41
C THR A 203 17.18 -8.65 13.81
N MET A 204 18.06 -8.07 14.64
CA MET A 204 19.46 -7.87 14.27
C MET A 204 20.13 -9.19 13.83
N GLY A 205 19.81 -10.31 14.47
CA GLY A 205 20.35 -11.62 14.10
C GLY A 205 19.95 -12.06 12.69
N GLN A 206 18.69 -11.87 12.30
CA GLN A 206 18.20 -12.19 10.95
C GLN A 206 18.86 -11.31 9.89
N LEU A 207 18.98 -10.00 10.16
CA LEU A 207 19.69 -9.07 9.28
C LEU A 207 21.15 -9.49 9.08
N MET A 208 21.85 -9.82 10.17
CA MET A 208 23.25 -10.22 10.12
C MET A 208 23.45 -11.54 9.36
N GLN A 209 22.56 -12.52 9.55
CA GLN A 209 22.57 -13.77 8.80
C GLN A 209 22.32 -13.55 7.30
N TRP A 210 21.39 -12.68 6.94
CA TRP A 210 21.12 -12.33 5.54
C TRP A 210 22.34 -11.69 4.86
N ILE A 211 22.99 -10.73 5.52
CA ILE A 211 24.21 -10.11 5.00
C ILE A 211 25.34 -11.13 4.90
N ALA A 212 25.55 -11.92 5.95
CA ALA A 212 26.56 -12.98 6.03
C ALA A 212 26.45 -13.99 4.89
N ALA A 213 25.22 -14.41 4.57
CA ALA A 213 24.95 -15.27 3.43
C ALA A 213 25.30 -14.59 2.09
N GLY A 214 24.97 -13.31 1.94
CA GLY A 214 25.25 -12.53 0.73
C GLY A 214 26.75 -12.33 0.43
N ILE A 215 27.59 -12.25 1.47
CA ILE A 215 29.05 -12.06 1.35
C ILE A 215 29.85 -13.36 1.56
N GLY A 216 29.19 -14.47 1.91
CA GLY A 216 29.84 -15.76 2.16
C GLY A 216 30.74 -15.81 3.40
N CYS A 217 30.36 -15.15 4.50
CA CYS A 217 31.11 -15.19 5.76
C CYS A 217 30.24 -15.57 6.98
N SER A 218 30.83 -15.68 8.16
CA SER A 218 30.08 -15.82 9.41
C SER A 218 29.48 -14.49 9.85
N ALA A 219 28.26 -14.51 10.40
CA ALA A 219 27.60 -13.32 10.96
C ALA A 219 28.43 -12.67 12.08
N ASP A 220 29.19 -13.46 12.85
CA ASP A 220 30.02 -12.96 13.96
C ASP A 220 31.22 -12.12 13.49
N HIS A 221 31.52 -12.11 12.18
CA HIS A 221 32.64 -11.34 11.60
C HIS A 221 32.21 -9.99 11.00
N ILE A 222 30.91 -9.68 11.09
CA ILE A 222 30.31 -8.46 10.55
C ILE A 222 30.19 -7.42 11.67
N LEU A 223 30.53 -6.17 11.35
CA LEU A 223 30.27 -5.02 12.21
C LEU A 223 29.42 -4.01 11.43
N LEU A 224 28.17 -3.80 11.85
CA LEU A 224 27.29 -2.80 11.26
C LEU A 224 27.57 -1.43 11.83
N TRP A 225 27.54 -0.43 10.96
CA TRP A 225 27.63 0.98 11.32
C TRP A 225 26.33 1.71 10.96
N LYS A 226 25.98 2.70 11.78
CA LYS A 226 24.87 3.62 11.51
C LYS A 226 25.34 4.77 10.62
#